data_AF-A0A2D3W0G9-F1
#
_entry.id   AF-A0A2D3W0G9-F1
#
_cell.length_a   1.000
_cell.length_b   1.000
_cell.length_c   1.000
_cell.angle_alpha   90.00
_cell.angle_beta   90.00
_cell.angle_gamma   90.00
#
_symmetry.space_group_name_H-M   'P 1'
#
loop_
_entity.id
_entity.type
_entity.pdbx_description
1 polymer ?
#
loop_
_entity_poly.entity_id
_entity_poly.type
_entity_poly.pdbx_seq_one_letter_code
_entity_poly.pdbx_strand_id
1 'polypeptide(L)'
;MNESLINLDTIGKRLKYIRNIEGYSQLDFSQLLGVPFSTYKTYELDKANTPHTLLQNINEKFPSVSIEWLVSGKESNLSTNHILSNYVEFKYKKKLNLNDITLRLFEKFWNDYYVVEDEVIQNFYDVEDYNTIISKNDLVKMGEFISLICDFNYTYFLEKDLVPLKEFFNFPAMHNLKIEWVLYGTDYIEEEKSSSELISLLKYASPYFIEQLKEKLKEMKKIQSISL
;
A
#
# COMPACT_ATOMS: atom_id res chain seq x y z
N MET A 1 8.17 18.44 5.24
CA MET A 1 7.23 19.59 5.25
C MET A 1 6.63 19.65 6.66
N ASN A 2 6.65 20.83 7.29
CA ASN A 2 6.14 21.04 8.65
C ASN A 2 4.65 20.68 8.74
N GLU A 3 4.30 19.74 9.62
CA GLU A 3 2.94 19.55 10.13
C GLU A 3 2.55 20.78 10.97
N SER A 4 2.18 21.88 10.32
CA SER A 4 1.30 22.83 11.00
C SER A 4 -0.03 22.10 11.19
N LEU A 5 -0.39 21.79 12.44
CA LEU A 5 -1.65 21.16 12.86
C LEU A 5 -2.83 21.74 12.05
N ILE A 6 -3.26 21.01 11.02
CA ILE A 6 -4.45 21.37 10.26
C ILE A 6 -5.61 21.21 11.24
N ASN A 7 -6.17 22.33 11.71
CA ASN A 7 -7.33 22.31 12.58
C ASN A 7 -8.53 21.79 11.76
N LEU A 8 -8.97 20.56 12.05
CA LEU A 8 -10.06 19.85 11.37
C LEU A 8 -11.28 19.68 12.29
N ASP A 9 -11.56 20.69 13.12
CA ASP A 9 -12.56 20.59 14.19
C ASP A 9 -14.00 20.39 13.66
N THR A 10 -14.28 20.85 12.44
CA THR A 10 -15.61 20.79 11.83
C THR A 10 -15.69 19.81 10.66
N ILE A 11 -16.90 19.33 10.39
CA ILE A 11 -17.15 18.43 9.26
C ILE A 11 -16.86 19.11 7.91
N GLY A 12 -17.18 20.41 7.76
CA GLY A 12 -16.86 21.16 6.56
C GLY A 12 -15.36 21.23 6.27
N LYS A 13 -14.53 21.39 7.32
CA LYS A 13 -13.07 21.33 7.18
C LYS A 13 -12.58 19.94 6.80
N ARG A 14 -13.18 18.86 7.33
CA ARG A 14 -12.83 17.48 6.97
C ARG A 14 -13.24 17.13 5.54
N LEU A 15 -14.39 17.59 5.06
CA LEU A 15 -14.80 17.49 3.65
C LEU A 15 -13.79 18.20 2.73
N LYS A 16 -13.40 19.42 3.10
CA LYS A 16 -12.37 20.18 2.38
C LYS A 16 -11.03 19.46 2.38
N TYR A 17 -10.66 18.82 3.48
CA TYR A 17 -9.44 18.03 3.59
C TYR A 17 -9.47 16.85 2.62
N ILE A 18 -10.51 16.00 2.66
CA ILE A 18 -10.67 14.86 1.73
C ILE A 18 -10.55 15.34 0.28
N ARG A 19 -11.32 16.37 -0.09
CA ARG A 19 -11.28 16.90 -1.45
C ARG A 19 -9.87 17.32 -1.89
N ASN A 20 -9.12 17.99 -1.01
CA ASN A 20 -7.79 18.50 -1.32
C ASN A 20 -6.76 17.37 -1.44
N ILE A 21 -6.80 16.35 -0.57
CA ILE A 21 -5.86 15.22 -0.66
C ILE A 21 -6.10 14.38 -1.92
N GLU A 22 -7.36 14.33 -2.37
CA GLU A 22 -7.77 13.66 -3.60
C GLU A 22 -7.56 14.53 -4.86
N GLY A 23 -7.08 15.78 -4.70
CA GLY A 23 -6.73 16.66 -5.81
C GLY A 23 -7.89 17.30 -6.56
N TYR A 24 -9.12 17.23 -6.05
CA TYR A 24 -10.30 17.77 -6.75
C TYR A 24 -10.54 19.26 -6.47
N SER A 25 -11.04 19.99 -7.47
CA SER A 25 -11.65 21.31 -7.23
C SER A 25 -13.00 21.17 -6.53
N GLN A 26 -13.50 22.23 -5.88
CA GLN A 26 -14.84 22.20 -5.26
C GLN A 26 -15.95 21.88 -6.27
N LEU A 27 -15.79 22.31 -7.52
CA LEU A 27 -16.75 22.02 -8.59
C LEU A 27 -16.72 20.54 -8.95
N ASP A 28 -15.55 19.99 -9.26
CA ASP A 28 -15.40 18.59 -9.69
C ASP A 28 -15.85 17.63 -8.59
N PHE A 29 -15.48 17.93 -7.34
CA PHE A 29 -15.87 17.12 -6.20
C PHE A 29 -17.39 17.15 -5.95
N SER A 30 -18.03 18.32 -6.13
CA SER A 30 -19.49 18.42 -6.03
C SER A 30 -20.21 17.60 -7.09
N GLN A 31 -19.69 17.60 -8.33
CA GLN A 31 -20.22 16.80 -9.43
C GLN A 31 -20.02 15.31 -9.16
N LEU A 32 -18.82 14.91 -8.70
CA LEU A 32 -18.50 13.53 -8.34
C LEU A 32 -19.45 12.97 -7.27
N LEU A 33 -19.82 13.82 -6.30
CA LEU A 33 -20.74 13.46 -5.21
C LEU A 33 -22.21 13.66 -5.57
N GLY A 34 -22.54 14.10 -6.78
CA GLY A 34 -23.92 14.32 -7.23
C GLY A 34 -24.63 15.47 -6.51
N VAL A 35 -23.90 16.48 -6.04
CA VAL A 35 -24.43 17.63 -5.30
C VAL A 35 -24.24 18.92 -6.09
N PRO A 36 -25.23 19.84 -6.13
CA PRO A 36 -25.03 21.15 -6.75
C PRO A 36 -23.86 21.91 -6.12
N PHE A 37 -23.00 22.52 -6.94
CA PHE A 37 -21.81 23.24 -6.49
C PHE A 37 -22.08 24.27 -5.39
N SER A 38 -23.13 25.08 -5.54
CA SER A 38 -23.53 26.09 -4.55
C SER A 38 -23.84 25.46 -3.19
N THR A 39 -24.47 24.29 -3.20
CA THR A 39 -24.84 23.52 -2.00
C THR A 39 -23.59 22.91 -1.36
N TYR A 40 -22.74 22.25 -2.16
CA TYR A 40 -21.49 21.67 -1.64
C TYR A 40 -20.60 22.73 -0.98
N LYS A 41 -20.50 23.91 -1.60
CA LYS A 41 -19.76 25.05 -1.03
C LYS A 41 -20.27 25.44 0.37
N THR A 42 -21.58 25.34 0.64
CA THR A 42 -22.11 25.64 1.97
C THR A 42 -21.75 24.58 3.01
N TYR A 43 -21.54 23.33 2.61
CA TYR A 43 -21.09 22.27 3.52
C TYR A 43 -19.64 22.49 3.95
N GLU A 44 -18.72 22.78 3.03
CA GLU A 44 -17.31 23.07 3.41
C GLU A 44 -17.15 24.32 4.30
N LEU A 45 -18.12 25.23 4.25
CA LEU A 45 -18.16 26.45 5.06
C LEU A 45 -18.92 26.27 6.38
N ASP A 46 -19.40 25.06 6.69
CA ASP A 46 -20.25 24.77 7.85
C ASP A 46 -21.52 25.66 7.91
N LYS A 47 -22.00 26.15 6.75
CA LYS A 47 -23.21 26.97 6.63
C LYS A 47 -24.49 26.15 6.46
N ALA A 48 -24.34 24.86 6.21
CA ALA A 48 -25.44 23.91 6.10
C ALA A 48 -25.04 22.57 6.71
N ASN A 49 -26.01 21.87 7.29
CA ASN A 49 -25.78 20.52 7.82
C ASN A 49 -25.49 19.56 6.66
N THR A 50 -24.51 18.70 6.87
CA THR A 50 -24.16 17.64 5.91
C THR A 50 -25.23 16.54 5.97
N PRO A 51 -25.99 16.28 4.89
CA PRO A 51 -27.02 15.25 4.90
C PRO A 51 -26.40 13.86 4.87
N HIS A 52 -27.11 12.87 5.41
CA HIS A 52 -26.69 11.46 5.39
C HIS A 52 -26.39 10.95 3.97
N THR A 53 -27.16 11.40 2.98
CA THR A 53 -26.96 11.04 1.57
C THR A 53 -25.60 11.48 1.04
N LEU A 54 -25.09 12.65 1.47
CA LEU A 54 -23.74 13.09 1.10
C LEU A 54 -22.66 12.22 1.77
N LEU A 55 -22.86 11.84 3.03
CA LEU A 55 -21.94 10.94 3.74
C LEU A 55 -21.89 9.56 3.07
N GLN A 56 -23.03 9.04 2.61
CA GLN A 56 -23.09 7.79 1.84
C GLN A 56 -22.33 7.91 0.53
N ASN A 57 -22.57 8.98 -0.24
CA ASN A 57 -21.86 9.20 -1.50
C ASN A 57 -20.34 9.30 -1.28
N ILE A 58 -19.91 9.92 -0.19
CA ILE A 58 -18.49 9.96 0.17
C ILE A 58 -17.97 8.57 0.51
N ASN A 59 -18.69 7.80 1.32
CA ASN A 59 -18.29 6.43 1.68
C ASN A 59 -18.15 5.52 0.44
N GLU A 60 -19.06 5.67 -0.53
CA GLU A 60 -19.06 4.89 -1.77
C GLU A 60 -17.92 5.29 -2.71
N LYS A 61 -17.62 6.59 -2.82
CA LYS A 61 -16.56 7.10 -3.70
C LYS A 61 -15.17 7.04 -3.07
N PHE A 62 -15.09 7.07 -1.75
CA PHE A 62 -13.87 7.12 -0.96
C PHE A 62 -13.93 6.12 0.20
N PRO A 63 -13.97 4.80 -0.10
CA PRO A 63 -14.16 3.78 0.92
C PRO A 63 -12.97 3.68 1.91
N SER A 64 -11.82 4.26 1.56
CA SER A 64 -10.66 4.42 2.42
C SER A 64 -10.85 5.45 3.54
N VAL A 65 -11.86 6.33 3.46
CA VAL A 65 -12.15 7.35 4.47
C VAL A 65 -13.04 6.76 5.57
N SER A 66 -12.67 6.94 6.84
CA SER A 66 -13.55 6.58 7.96
C SER A 66 -14.71 7.58 8.07
N ILE A 67 -15.93 7.05 8.05
CA ILE A 67 -17.14 7.83 8.28
C ILE A 67 -17.22 8.30 9.74
N GLU A 68 -16.76 7.48 10.68
CA GLU A 68 -16.67 7.82 12.09
C GLU A 68 -15.79 9.05 12.30
N TRP A 69 -14.62 9.11 11.66
CA TRP A 69 -13.75 10.29 11.68
C TRP A 69 -14.37 11.47 10.93
N LEU A 70 -14.97 11.26 9.76
CA LEU A 70 -15.59 12.35 9.00
C LEU A 70 -16.68 13.05 9.82
N VAL A 71 -17.51 12.29 10.54
CA VAL A 71 -18.59 12.82 11.36
C VAL A 71 -18.07 13.40 12.68
N SER A 72 -17.26 12.65 13.41
CA SER A 72 -16.89 13.01 14.79
C SER A 72 -15.62 13.84 14.91
N GLY A 73 -14.74 13.80 13.90
CA GLY A 73 -13.39 14.37 13.95
C GLY A 73 -12.44 13.63 14.89
N LYS A 74 -12.86 12.49 15.45
CA LYS A 74 -12.05 11.67 16.37
C LYS A 74 -11.45 10.49 15.63
N GLU A 75 -10.38 9.94 16.19
CA GLU A 75 -9.68 8.75 15.68
C GLU A 75 -8.97 8.97 14.33
N SER A 76 -8.69 7.87 13.61
CA SER A 76 -8.00 7.91 12.31
C SER A 76 -8.97 8.28 11.19
N ASN A 77 -8.52 9.10 10.24
CA ASN A 77 -9.24 9.41 9.01
C ASN A 77 -9.40 8.21 8.06
N LEU A 78 -8.77 7.08 8.37
CA LEU A 78 -8.77 5.90 7.53
C LEU A 78 -9.76 4.84 8.00
N SER A 79 -10.48 4.25 7.06
CA SER A 79 -11.41 3.15 7.33
C SER A 79 -10.65 1.85 7.59
N THR A 80 -10.54 1.48 8.86
CA THR A 80 -9.91 0.22 9.30
C THR A 80 -10.55 -0.99 8.60
N ASN A 81 -11.87 -0.99 8.43
CA ASN A 81 -12.59 -2.09 7.79
C ASN A 81 -12.29 -2.21 6.29
N HIS A 82 -12.18 -1.09 5.57
CA HIS A 82 -11.82 -1.11 4.16
C HIS A 82 -10.36 -1.56 3.96
N ILE A 83 -9.44 -1.04 4.77
CA ILE A 83 -8.02 -1.42 4.71
C ILE A 83 -7.85 -2.91 5.07
N LEU A 84 -8.57 -3.41 6.06
CA LEU A 84 -8.57 -4.83 6.41
C LEU A 84 -9.21 -5.70 5.31
N SER A 85 -10.33 -5.26 4.72
CA SER A 85 -10.98 -5.98 3.61
C SER A 85 -10.03 -6.10 2.44
N ASN A 86 -9.35 -5.00 2.07
CA ASN A 86 -8.38 -5.02 0.99
C ASN A 86 -7.15 -5.86 1.36
N TYR A 87 -6.66 -5.82 2.60
CA TYR A 87 -5.56 -6.68 3.06
C TYR A 87 -5.94 -8.18 3.05
N VAL A 88 -7.17 -8.52 3.42
CA VAL A 88 -7.69 -9.90 3.42
C VAL A 88 -7.91 -10.39 1.99
N GLU A 89 -8.51 -9.57 1.13
CA GLU A 89 -8.62 -9.83 -0.31
C GLU A 89 -7.24 -10.02 -0.94
N PHE A 90 -6.29 -9.13 -0.63
CA PHE A 90 -4.89 -9.22 -1.05
C PHE A 90 -4.18 -10.48 -0.56
N LYS A 91 -4.33 -10.85 0.73
CA LYS A 91 -3.66 -12.04 1.30
C LYS A 91 -4.27 -13.36 0.83
N TYR A 92 -5.59 -13.41 0.59
CA TYR A 92 -6.30 -14.68 0.38
C TYR A 92 -6.87 -14.89 -1.04
N LYS A 93 -7.10 -13.83 -1.84
CA LYS A 93 -7.58 -13.95 -3.23
C LYS A 93 -6.45 -13.86 -4.27
N LYS A 94 -5.40 -13.07 -4.03
CA LYS A 94 -4.22 -12.98 -4.92
C LYS A 94 -2.97 -13.43 -4.17
N LYS A 95 -2.71 -14.74 -4.15
CA LYS A 95 -1.57 -15.34 -3.46
C LYS A 95 -0.27 -14.66 -3.89
N LEU A 96 0.26 -13.76 -3.05
CA LEU A 96 1.65 -13.34 -3.19
C LEU A 96 2.52 -14.57 -3.04
N ASN A 97 3.28 -14.87 -4.07
CA ASN A 97 4.21 -15.98 -4.11
C ASN A 97 5.62 -15.40 -4.02
N LEU A 98 6.28 -15.63 -2.89
CA LEU A 98 7.62 -15.11 -2.65
C LEU A 98 8.62 -15.66 -3.69
N ASN A 99 8.40 -16.87 -4.21
CA ASN A 99 9.25 -17.43 -5.27
C ASN A 99 9.12 -16.63 -6.57
N ASP A 100 7.90 -16.26 -6.95
CA ASP A 100 7.65 -15.46 -8.16
C ASP A 100 8.25 -14.05 -8.02
N ILE A 101 8.17 -13.46 -6.83
CA ILE A 101 8.82 -12.18 -6.51
C ILE A 101 10.34 -12.31 -6.61
N THR A 102 10.90 -13.36 -6.02
CA THR A 102 12.34 -13.64 -6.00
C THR A 102 12.88 -13.80 -7.42
N LEU A 103 12.21 -14.59 -8.25
CA LEU A 103 12.59 -14.77 -9.64
C LEU A 103 12.59 -13.44 -10.39
N ARG A 104 11.51 -12.66 -10.31
CA ARG A 104 11.40 -11.37 -11.00
C ARG A 104 12.47 -10.37 -10.59
N LEU A 105 12.73 -10.25 -9.28
CA LEU A 105 13.76 -9.34 -8.76
C LEU A 105 15.15 -9.79 -9.22
N PHE A 106 15.42 -11.09 -9.15
CA PHE A 106 16.66 -11.66 -9.63
C PHE A 106 16.88 -11.38 -11.13
N GLU A 107 15.89 -11.66 -11.99
CA GLU A 107 15.97 -11.39 -13.42
C GLU A 107 16.20 -9.90 -13.72
N LYS A 108 15.49 -9.01 -13.02
CA LYS A 108 15.63 -7.56 -13.22
C LYS A 108 17.02 -7.07 -12.84
N PHE A 109 17.48 -7.37 -11.63
CA PHE A 109 18.78 -6.89 -11.16
C PHE A 109 19.93 -7.58 -11.82
N TRP A 110 19.79 -8.85 -12.18
CA TRP A 110 20.81 -9.49 -12.98
C TRP A 110 21.02 -8.74 -14.29
N ASN A 111 19.96 -8.42 -15.02
CA ASN A 111 20.09 -7.66 -16.27
C ASN A 111 20.61 -6.23 -16.08
N ASP A 112 20.18 -5.54 -15.03
CA ASP A 112 20.61 -4.16 -14.77
C ASP A 112 22.07 -4.06 -14.32
N TYR A 113 22.52 -5.00 -13.48
CA TYR A 113 23.83 -4.93 -12.82
C TYR A 113 24.89 -5.79 -13.50
N TYR A 114 24.54 -6.83 -14.27
CA TYR A 114 25.51 -7.62 -15.07
C TYR A 114 26.21 -6.78 -16.16
N VAL A 115 25.59 -5.68 -16.59
CA VAL A 115 26.16 -4.77 -17.61
C VAL A 115 27.13 -3.74 -17.00
N VAL A 116 27.19 -3.62 -15.67
CA VAL A 116 28.08 -2.71 -14.96
C VAL A 116 29.18 -3.55 -14.34
N GLU A 117 30.44 -3.37 -14.75
CA GLU A 117 31.62 -4.07 -14.24
C GLU A 117 31.93 -3.69 -12.77
N ASP A 118 30.98 -3.90 -11.86
CA ASP A 118 31.12 -3.57 -10.44
C ASP A 118 31.89 -4.69 -9.72
N GLU A 119 32.96 -4.29 -9.03
CA GLU A 119 33.85 -5.13 -8.21
C GLU A 119 33.08 -5.99 -7.19
N VAL A 120 31.91 -5.51 -6.74
CA VAL A 120 31.02 -6.20 -5.80
C VAL A 120 30.46 -7.48 -6.39
N ILE A 121 30.14 -7.48 -7.70
CA ILE A 121 29.52 -8.63 -8.34
C ILE A 121 30.57 -9.66 -8.76
N GLN A 122 31.80 -9.22 -9.09
CA GLN A 122 32.96 -10.09 -9.34
C GLN A 122 33.23 -11.09 -8.21
N ASN A 123 32.99 -10.71 -6.95
CA ASN A 123 33.13 -11.64 -5.82
C ASN A 123 31.96 -12.62 -5.64
N PHE A 124 30.78 -12.32 -6.19
CA PHE A 124 29.67 -13.28 -6.28
C PHE A 124 29.89 -14.29 -7.43
N TYR A 125 30.65 -13.89 -8.47
CA TYR A 125 30.84 -14.62 -9.72
C TYR A 125 31.78 -15.83 -9.68
N ASP A 126 32.45 -16.14 -8.56
CA ASP A 126 33.11 -17.45 -8.40
C ASP A 126 32.11 -18.62 -8.31
N VAL A 127 30.80 -18.33 -8.32
CA VAL A 127 29.72 -19.25 -7.92
C VAL A 127 28.59 -19.28 -8.97
N GLU A 128 28.73 -20.10 -10.01
CA GLU A 128 27.70 -20.45 -11.03
C GLU A 128 27.13 -19.30 -11.89
N ASP A 129 26.94 -19.56 -13.19
CA ASP A 129 26.34 -18.59 -14.11
C ASP A 129 24.81 -18.45 -13.94
N TYR A 130 24.25 -17.34 -14.44
CA TYR A 130 22.81 -17.04 -14.43
C TYR A 130 21.93 -18.21 -14.89
N ASN A 131 22.28 -18.80 -16.03
CA ASN A 131 21.48 -19.86 -16.65
C ASN A 131 21.44 -21.08 -15.74
N THR A 132 22.55 -21.36 -15.04
CA THR A 132 22.65 -22.44 -14.06
C THR A 132 21.75 -22.18 -12.86
N ILE A 133 21.80 -20.98 -12.27
CA ILE A 133 20.96 -20.60 -11.11
C ILE A 133 19.47 -20.69 -11.45
N ILE A 134 19.06 -20.16 -12.61
CA ILE A 134 17.67 -20.21 -13.10
C ILE A 134 17.24 -21.66 -13.38
N SER A 135 18.07 -22.45 -14.08
CA SER A 135 17.72 -23.83 -14.44
C SER A 135 17.54 -24.74 -13.22
N LYS A 136 18.26 -24.45 -12.13
CA LYS A 136 18.14 -25.14 -10.85
C LYS A 136 17.02 -24.60 -9.96
N ASN A 137 16.42 -23.46 -10.31
CA ASN A 137 15.51 -22.72 -9.47
C ASN A 137 16.09 -22.51 -8.05
N ASP A 138 17.37 -22.13 -7.97
CA ASP A 138 18.09 -21.98 -6.72
C ASP A 138 17.70 -20.66 -6.03
N LEU A 139 16.53 -20.68 -5.38
CA LEU A 139 15.95 -19.53 -4.70
C LEU A 139 16.87 -18.97 -3.60
N VAL A 140 17.70 -19.81 -2.97
CA VAL A 140 18.64 -19.37 -1.94
C VAL A 140 19.67 -18.44 -2.57
N LYS A 141 20.33 -18.88 -3.65
CA LYS A 141 21.30 -18.03 -4.37
C LYS A 141 20.67 -16.78 -4.97
N MET A 142 19.46 -16.90 -5.52
CA MET A 142 18.72 -15.72 -5.99
C MET A 142 18.49 -14.73 -4.84
N GLY A 143 18.12 -15.24 -3.66
CA GLY A 143 17.93 -14.44 -2.46
C GLY A 143 19.22 -13.81 -1.92
N GLU A 144 20.34 -14.52 -1.96
CA GLU A 144 21.66 -13.98 -1.59
C GLU A 144 22.04 -12.81 -2.51
N PHE A 145 21.85 -12.99 -3.81
CA PHE A 145 22.08 -11.93 -4.79
C PHE A 145 21.19 -10.71 -4.52
N ILE A 146 19.89 -10.91 -4.30
CA ILE A 146 18.96 -9.83 -3.95
C ILE A 146 19.38 -9.17 -2.62
N SER A 147 19.87 -9.94 -1.64
CA SER A 147 20.33 -9.37 -0.36
C SER A 147 21.50 -8.40 -0.54
N LEU A 148 22.41 -8.72 -1.46
CA LEU A 148 23.55 -7.86 -1.79
C LEU A 148 23.11 -6.55 -2.45
N ILE A 149 22.15 -6.60 -3.37
CA ILE A 149 21.66 -5.42 -4.08
C ILE A 149 20.79 -4.54 -3.19
N CYS A 150 19.94 -5.14 -2.37
CA CYS A 150 18.90 -4.43 -1.64
C CYS A 150 19.30 -3.95 -0.24
N ASP A 151 20.51 -4.28 0.23
CA ASP A 151 21.01 -3.96 1.58
C ASP A 151 20.07 -4.42 2.72
N PHE A 152 19.46 -5.61 2.55
CA PHE A 152 18.73 -6.30 3.61
C PHE A 152 18.80 -7.82 3.44
N ASN A 153 18.59 -8.55 4.54
CA ASN A 153 18.70 -10.02 4.55
C ASN A 153 17.46 -10.66 3.90
N TYR A 154 17.43 -10.76 2.58
CA TYR A 154 16.33 -11.36 1.81
C TYR A 154 16.23 -12.88 2.01
N THR A 155 17.36 -13.57 2.21
CA THR A 155 17.39 -15.02 2.47
C THR A 155 16.65 -15.40 3.76
N TYR A 156 16.73 -14.58 4.81
CA TYR A 156 15.94 -14.77 6.03
C TYR A 156 14.43 -14.84 5.73
N PHE A 157 13.94 -14.01 4.82
CA PHE A 157 12.53 -13.94 4.46
C PHE A 157 12.09 -15.13 3.60
N LEU A 158 12.94 -15.55 2.66
CA LEU A 158 12.76 -16.78 1.89
C LEU A 158 12.64 -18.02 2.78
N GLU A 159 13.55 -18.21 3.72
CA GLU A 159 13.54 -19.36 4.64
C GLU A 159 12.28 -19.44 5.50
N LYS A 160 11.63 -18.30 5.75
CA LYS A 160 10.44 -18.20 6.58
C LYS A 160 9.15 -18.15 5.77
N ASP A 161 9.23 -18.16 4.44
CA ASP A 161 8.10 -17.93 3.53
C ASP A 161 7.33 -16.65 3.91
N LEU A 162 8.08 -15.57 4.18
CA LEU A 162 7.57 -14.28 4.59
C LEU A 162 7.88 -13.23 3.53
N VAL A 163 6.87 -12.47 3.10
CA VAL A 163 7.10 -11.34 2.19
C VAL A 163 7.64 -10.15 3.00
N PRO A 164 8.84 -9.62 2.69
CA PRO A 164 9.45 -8.50 3.40
C PRO A 164 8.82 -7.16 3.00
N LEU A 165 7.53 -7.00 3.31
CA LEU A 165 6.75 -5.85 2.85
C LEU A 165 7.34 -4.51 3.31
N LYS A 166 7.87 -4.45 4.54
CA LYS A 166 8.46 -3.23 5.09
C LYS A 166 9.69 -2.80 4.28
N GLU A 167 10.53 -3.77 3.95
CA GLU A 167 11.75 -3.59 3.16
C GLU A 167 11.35 -3.21 1.73
N PHE A 168 10.39 -3.94 1.15
CA PHE A 168 9.82 -3.64 -0.16
C PHE A 168 9.13 -2.28 -0.23
N PHE A 169 8.62 -1.68 0.85
CA PHE A 169 8.09 -0.31 0.77
C PHE A 169 9.16 0.78 0.70
N ASN A 170 10.36 0.48 1.19
CA ASN A 170 11.51 1.38 1.17
C ASN A 170 12.35 1.20 -0.10
N PHE A 171 12.28 0.01 -0.70
CA PHE A 171 13.05 -0.45 -1.83
C PHE A 171 12.80 0.28 -3.20
N PRO A 172 11.54 0.48 -3.65
CA PRO A 172 11.12 1.32 -4.78
C PRO A 172 11.84 2.65 -4.91
N ALA A 173 12.05 3.34 -3.78
CA ALA A 173 12.66 4.66 -3.76
C ALA A 173 14.17 4.62 -4.07
N MET A 174 14.82 3.49 -3.83
CA MET A 174 16.27 3.31 -4.05
C MET A 174 16.60 2.87 -5.47
N HIS A 175 15.72 2.09 -6.12
CA HIS A 175 15.96 1.52 -7.46
C HIS A 175 14.99 2.02 -8.54
N ASN A 176 14.21 3.06 -8.25
CA ASN A 176 13.19 3.63 -9.15
C ASN A 176 12.19 2.58 -9.68
N LEU A 177 11.82 1.62 -8.83
CA LEU A 177 10.83 0.58 -9.15
C LEU A 177 9.47 0.95 -8.56
N LYS A 178 8.37 0.62 -9.24
CA LYS A 178 7.04 0.68 -8.63
C LYS A 178 6.85 -0.50 -7.67
N ILE A 179 6.28 -0.27 -6.50
CA ILE A 179 6.01 -1.34 -5.51
C ILE A 179 5.06 -2.40 -6.07
N GLU A 180 4.12 -1.97 -6.90
CA GLU A 180 3.17 -2.83 -7.60
C GLU A 180 3.92 -3.78 -8.54
N TRP A 181 4.94 -3.29 -9.25
CA TRP A 181 5.76 -4.15 -10.10
C TRP A 181 6.54 -5.18 -9.29
N VAL A 182 7.11 -4.79 -8.13
CA VAL A 182 7.84 -5.72 -7.25
C VAL A 182 6.91 -6.85 -6.78
N LEU A 183 5.72 -6.49 -6.32
CA LEU A 183 4.76 -7.44 -5.76
C LEU A 183 4.09 -8.30 -6.84
N TYR A 184 3.86 -7.76 -8.04
CA TYR A 184 2.93 -8.35 -9.02
C TYR A 184 3.45 -8.51 -10.46
N GLY A 185 4.57 -7.89 -10.84
CA GLY A 185 5.11 -7.92 -12.21
C GLY A 185 4.45 -6.92 -13.18
N THR A 186 4.85 -6.96 -14.46
CA THR A 186 4.46 -5.99 -15.51
C THR A 186 3.03 -6.14 -16.04
N ASP A 187 2.36 -7.26 -15.76
CA ASP A 187 1.03 -7.57 -16.31
C ASP A 187 -0.11 -6.88 -15.54
N TYR A 188 0.21 -6.01 -14.57
CA TYR A 188 -0.74 -5.36 -13.69
C TYR A 188 -1.30 -4.04 -14.26
N ILE A 189 -1.82 -4.09 -15.49
CA ILE A 189 -2.25 -2.87 -16.23
C ILE A 189 -3.69 -2.42 -15.90
N GLU A 190 -4.51 -3.19 -15.17
CA GLU A 190 -5.91 -2.79 -14.91
C GLU A 190 -6.26 -2.40 -13.45
N GLU A 191 -5.37 -2.63 -12.48
CA GLU A 191 -5.65 -2.42 -11.04
C GLU A 191 -4.73 -1.38 -10.37
N GLU A 192 -4.27 -0.39 -11.13
CA GLU A 192 -3.35 0.68 -10.69
C GLU A 192 -3.92 1.58 -9.56
N LYS A 193 -5.22 1.49 -9.23
CA LYS A 193 -5.88 2.37 -8.25
C LYS A 193 -5.94 1.83 -6.81
N SER A 194 -6.34 0.58 -6.64
CA SER A 194 -6.70 0.04 -5.31
C SER A 194 -5.49 -0.39 -4.47
N SER A 195 -4.39 -0.81 -5.12
CA SER A 195 -3.18 -1.29 -4.42
C SER A 195 -2.25 -0.15 -3.97
N SER A 196 -2.06 0.88 -4.80
CA SER A 196 -1.22 2.03 -4.44
C SER A 196 -1.86 2.86 -3.31
N GLU A 197 -3.20 2.93 -3.27
CA GLU A 197 -3.96 3.54 -2.18
C GLU A 197 -3.67 2.83 -0.86
N LEU A 198 -3.81 1.50 -0.78
CA LEU A 198 -3.58 0.72 0.45
C LEU A 198 -2.16 0.89 1.00
N ILE A 199 -1.18 0.93 0.11
CA ILE A 199 0.23 1.09 0.44
C ILE A 199 0.51 2.51 0.96
N SER A 200 -0.03 3.53 0.30
CA SER A 200 0.07 4.91 0.76
C SER A 200 -0.62 5.10 2.13
N LEU A 201 -1.77 4.45 2.33
CA LEU A 201 -2.56 4.50 3.56
C LEU A 201 -1.81 3.91 4.76
N LEU A 202 -1.07 2.81 4.57
CA LEU A 202 -0.26 2.19 5.62
C LEU A 202 1.03 2.96 5.91
N LYS A 203 1.61 3.64 4.91
CA LYS A 203 2.84 4.45 5.07
C LYS A 203 2.64 5.68 5.98
N TYR A 204 1.43 6.22 6.02
CA TYR A 204 1.05 7.36 6.86
C TYR A 204 0.14 6.99 8.03
N ALA A 205 -0.06 5.70 8.29
CA ALA A 205 -0.89 5.21 9.38
C ALA A 205 -0.26 5.54 10.74
N SER A 206 -1.08 6.07 11.67
CA SER A 206 -0.63 6.32 13.03
C SER A 206 -0.31 5.01 13.77
N PRO A 207 0.62 5.01 14.75
CA PRO A 207 0.92 3.82 15.55
C PRO A 207 -0.33 3.21 16.19
N TYR A 208 -1.27 4.05 16.61
CA TYR A 208 -2.56 3.64 17.15
C TYR A 208 -3.42 2.87 16.13
N PHE A 209 -3.48 3.36 14.88
CA PHE A 209 -4.20 2.67 13.80
C PHE A 209 -3.57 1.32 13.49
N ILE A 210 -2.24 1.24 13.46
CA ILE A 210 -1.51 -0.03 13.25
C ILE A 210 -1.84 -1.05 14.36
N GLU A 211 -1.94 -0.63 15.62
CA GLU A 211 -2.31 -1.51 16.73
C GLU A 211 -3.76 -2.00 16.64
N GLN A 212 -4.72 -1.14 16.25
CA GLN A 212 -6.09 -1.59 16.00
C GLN A 212 -6.16 -2.64 14.88
N LEU A 213 -5.36 -2.44 13.83
CA LEU A 213 -5.30 -3.35 12.70
C LEU A 213 -4.73 -4.72 13.12
N LYS A 214 -3.69 -4.73 13.97
CA LYS A 214 -3.13 -5.95 14.55
C LYS A 214 -4.13 -6.72 15.41
N GLU A 215 -4.87 -6.04 16.29
CA GLU A 215 -5.85 -6.68 17.15
C GLU A 215 -7.01 -7.28 16.34
N LYS A 216 -7.53 -6.57 15.34
CA LYS A 216 -8.54 -7.16 14.44
C LYS A 216 -8.02 -8.37 13.65
N LEU A 217 -6.77 -8.34 13.18
CA LEU A 217 -6.17 -9.50 12.51
C LEU A 217 -6.02 -10.71 13.45
N LYS A 218 -5.74 -10.47 14.73
CA LYS A 218 -5.65 -11.51 15.76
C LYS A 218 -7.02 -12.11 16.09
N GLU A 219 -8.06 -11.30 16.15
CA GLU A 219 -9.45 -11.77 16.26
C GLU A 219 -9.86 -12.64 15.07
N MET A 220 -9.55 -12.21 13.84
CA MET A 220 -9.84 -12.99 12.63
C MET A 220 -9.12 -14.35 12.61
N LYS A 221 -7.85 -14.41 13.06
CA LYS A 221 -7.12 -15.67 13.22
C LYS A 221 -7.75 -16.60 14.26
N LYS A 222 -8.24 -16.05 15.38
CA LYS A 222 -8.96 -16.82 16.39
C LYS A 222 -10.24 -17.45 15.83
N ILE A 223 -11.00 -16.69 15.05
CA ILE A 223 -12.23 -17.21 14.42
C ILE A 223 -11.90 -18.34 13.44
N GLN A 224 -10.83 -18.22 12.63
CA GLN A 224 -10.39 -19.29 11.74
C GLN A 224 -9.98 -20.58 12.48
N SER A 225 -9.35 -20.47 13.65
CA SER A 225 -8.97 -21.62 14.47
C SER A 225 -10.16 -22.33 15.13
N ILE A 226 -11.34 -21.72 15.14
CA ILE A 226 -12.60 -22.31 15.66
C ILE A 226 -13.38 -23.02 14.54
N SER A 227 -13.08 -22.71 13.27
CA SER A 227 -13.73 -23.29 12.08
C SER A 227 -13.02 -24.51 11.46
N LEU A 228 -11.99 -25.05 12.13
CA LEU A 228 -11.29 -26.31 11.82
C LEU A 228 -11.50 -27.29 12.99
#